data_AF-A0A2J6SU15-F1
#
_entry.id   AF-A0A2J6SU15-F1
#
_cell.length_a   1.000
_cell.length_b   1.000
_cell.length_c   1.000
_cell.angle_alpha   90.00
_cell.angle_beta   90.00
_cell.angle_gamma   90.00
#
_symmetry.space_group_name_H-M   'P 1'
#
loop_
_entity.id
_entity.type
_entity.pdbx_description
1 polymer ?
#
loop_
_entity_poly.entity_id
_entity_poly.type
_entity_poly.pdbx_seq_one_letter_code
_entity_poly.pdbx_strand_id
1 'polypeptide(L)'
;MHVPSVGTGMWATDFASTFPSANVVGTDLSPIQPLYVPPNCRFEIEDAEDEWSFPYPFDYIHDRALATCFKDHAPVFQSAFNALRSGGYFEVQGVVIPFRCIDDSMKGTAFERWLGLAK
;
A
#
# COMPACT_ATOMS: atom_id res chain seq x y z
N MET A 1 1.63 2.89 12.76
CA MET A 1 1.01 2.49 11.49
C MET A 1 1.92 2.89 10.34
N HIS A 2 2.12 2.00 9.38
CA HIS A 2 2.82 2.30 8.13
C HIS A 2 1.87 2.21 6.93
N VAL A 3 2.03 3.10 5.96
CA VAL A 3 1.25 3.14 4.73
C VAL A 3 2.23 3.28 3.57
N PRO A 4 2.58 2.20 2.85
CA PRO A 4 3.40 2.32 1.65
C PRO A 4 2.64 2.99 0.50
N SER A 5 3.37 3.73 -0.32
CA SER A 5 2.91 4.37 -1.56
C SER A 5 1.61 5.17 -1.40
N VAL A 6 1.65 6.15 -0.49
CA VAL A 6 0.46 6.93 -0.07
C VAL A 6 -0.10 7.87 -1.13
N GLY A 7 0.59 8.10 -2.25
CA GLY A 7 0.23 9.11 -3.24
C GLY A 7 0.11 10.49 -2.58
N THR A 8 -1.08 11.09 -2.61
CA THR A 8 -1.33 12.41 -2.01
C THR A 8 -1.34 12.41 -0.48
N GLY A 9 -1.31 11.25 0.19
CA GLY A 9 -1.28 11.18 1.65
C GLY A 9 -2.62 11.46 2.35
N MET A 10 -3.72 11.63 1.61
CA MET A 10 -5.05 11.92 2.19
C MET A 10 -5.50 10.83 3.17
N TRP A 11 -5.37 9.55 2.78
CA TRP A 11 -5.80 8.44 3.63
C TRP A 11 -5.04 8.42 4.96
N ALA A 12 -3.71 8.58 4.91
CA ALA A 12 -2.86 8.61 6.10
C ALA A 12 -3.19 9.80 7.02
N THR A 13 -3.46 10.96 6.42
CA THR A 13 -3.85 12.19 7.12
C THR A 13 -5.21 12.04 7.81
N ASP A 14 -6.21 11.51 7.12
CA ASP A 14 -7.55 11.27 7.67
C ASP A 14 -7.51 10.23 8.80
N PHE A 15 -6.73 9.16 8.62
CA PHE A 15 -6.53 8.14 9.65
C PHE A 15 -5.86 8.74 10.90
N ALA A 16 -4.78 9.50 10.73
CA ALA A 16 -4.07 10.15 11.84
C ALA A 16 -4.98 11.12 12.61
N SER A 17 -5.83 11.85 11.90
CA SER A 17 -6.81 12.79 12.49
C SER A 17 -7.90 12.06 13.28
N THR A 18 -8.35 10.90 12.78
CA THR A 18 -9.38 10.08 13.42
C THR A 18 -8.85 9.34 14.65
N PHE A 19 -7.57 8.96 14.65
CA PHE A 19 -6.91 8.23 15.73
C PHE A 19 -5.70 8.99 16.28
N PRO A 20 -5.91 10.02 17.14
CA PRO A 20 -4.81 10.85 17.66
C PRO A 20 -3.76 10.09 18.48
N SER A 21 -4.09 8.91 19.00
CA SER A 21 -3.17 8.04 19.73
C SER A 21 -2.27 7.19 18.82
N ALA A 22 -2.57 7.13 17.52
CA ALA A 22 -1.77 6.39 16.55
C ALA A 22 -0.64 7.29 16.01
N ASN A 23 0.54 6.71 15.78
CA ASN A 23 1.59 7.35 14.99
C ASN A 23 1.54 6.79 13.57
N VAL A 24 1.38 7.65 12.57
CA VAL A 24 1.23 7.28 11.15
C VAL A 24 2.45 7.71 10.36
N VAL A 25 3.02 6.77 9.61
CA VAL A 25 4.12 7.00 8.68
C VAL A 25 3.65 6.59 7.30
N GLY A 26 3.62 7.54 6.38
CA GLY A 26 3.38 7.26 4.97
C GLY A 26 4.69 7.30 4.18
N THR A 27 4.89 6.37 3.25
CA THR A 27 6.01 6.43 2.31
C THR A 27 5.53 6.60 0.88
N ASP A 28 6.28 7.29 0.02
CA ASP A 28 6.04 7.37 -1.42
C ASP A 28 7.34 7.73 -2.16
N LEU A 29 7.46 7.34 -3.43
CA LEU A 29 8.58 7.75 -4.27
C LEU A 29 8.58 9.27 -4.56
N SER A 30 7.40 9.89 -4.49
CA SER A 30 7.18 11.27 -4.88
C SER A 30 6.80 12.14 -3.68
N PRO A 31 7.44 13.32 -3.50
CA PRO A 31 7.11 14.25 -2.41
C PRO A 31 5.93 15.15 -2.79
N ILE A 32 4.75 14.56 -2.96
CA ILE A 32 3.52 15.26 -3.39
C ILE A 32 2.52 15.48 -2.25
N GLN A 33 2.91 15.17 -1.01
CA GLN A 33 2.03 15.23 0.15
C GLN A 33 1.90 16.66 0.70
N PRO A 34 0.82 16.99 1.43
CA PRO A 34 0.60 18.33 1.97
C PRO A 34 1.70 18.75 2.95
N LEU A 35 2.01 20.06 2.96
CA LEU A 35 2.94 20.65 3.95
C LEU A 35 2.38 20.63 5.38
N TYR A 36 1.06 20.65 5.52
CA TYR A 36 0.37 20.69 6.81
C TYR A 36 -0.36 19.37 7.03
N VAL A 37 0.11 18.61 8.01
CA VAL A 37 -0.39 17.29 8.38
C VAL A 37 -0.62 17.22 9.89
N PRO A 38 -1.45 16.30 10.40
CA PRO A 38 -1.62 16.09 11.83
C PRO A 38 -0.27 15.84 12.53
N PRO A 39 -0.11 16.25 13.80
CA PRO A 39 1.18 16.14 14.51
C PRO A 39 1.67 14.69 14.69
N ASN A 40 0.77 13.73 14.58
CA ASN A 40 1.02 12.30 14.66
C ASN A 40 1.14 11.63 13.27
N CYS A 41 1.26 12.40 12.18
CA CYS A 41 1.44 11.92 10.82
C CYS A 41 2.72 12.49 10.22
N ARG A 42 3.50 11.67 9.52
CA ARG A 42 4.65 12.12 8.73
C ARG A 42 4.80 11.34 7.44
N PHE A 43 5.50 11.94 6.50
CA PHE A 43 5.79 11.36 5.19
C PHE A 43 7.29 11.26 4.96
N GLU A 44 7.72 10.12 4.42
CA GLU A 44 9.10 9.81 4.09
C GLU A 44 9.17 9.44 2.60
N ILE A 45 10.25 9.85 1.92
CA ILE A 45 10.44 9.53 0.50
C ILE A 45 11.21 8.22 0.42
N GLU A 46 10.51 7.12 0.13
CA GLU A 46 11.10 5.78 0.10
C GLU A 46 10.42 4.92 -0.98
N ASP A 47 11.18 4.01 -1.59
CA ASP A 47 10.65 2.95 -2.42
C ASP A 47 10.18 1.79 -1.51
N ALA A 48 8.96 1.30 -1.72
CA ALA A 48 8.45 0.17 -0.96
C ALA A 48 9.12 -1.16 -1.36
N GLU A 49 9.75 -1.23 -2.55
CA GLU A 49 10.55 -2.39 -3.00
C GLU A 49 11.94 -2.48 -2.32
N ASP A 50 12.40 -1.40 -1.67
CA ASP A 50 13.65 -1.40 -0.91
C ASP A 50 13.50 -2.04 0.48
N GLU A 51 14.61 -2.24 1.19
CA GLU A 51 14.60 -2.76 2.56
C GLU A 51 14.03 -1.74 3.55
N TRP A 52 13.05 -2.15 4.36
CA TRP A 52 12.37 -1.26 5.30
C TRP A 52 13.18 -1.09 6.59
N SER A 53 13.88 0.04 6.74
CA SER A 53 14.77 0.32 7.87
C SER A 53 14.11 1.05 9.05
N PHE A 54 12.88 0.66 9.44
CA PHE A 54 12.19 1.31 10.55
C PHE A 54 12.77 0.91 11.92
N PRO A 55 12.96 1.85 12.85
CA PRO A 55 13.56 1.55 14.16
C PRO A 55 12.60 0.86 15.15
N TYR A 56 11.34 0.62 14.75
CA TYR A 56 10.31 -0.02 15.56
C TYR A 56 9.35 -0.83 14.68
N PRO A 57 8.76 -1.91 15.21
CA PRO A 57 7.72 -2.64 14.51
C PRO A 57 6.39 -1.87 14.50
N PHE A 58 5.52 -2.20 13.56
CA PHE A 58 4.18 -1.63 13.41
C PHE A 58 3.10 -2.57 13.95
N ASP A 59 2.05 -1.97 14.52
CA ASP A 59 0.81 -2.69 14.86
C ASP A 59 -0.08 -2.93 13.64
N TYR A 60 0.03 -2.05 12.65
CA TYR A 60 -0.84 -2.01 11.49
C TYR A 60 -0.09 -1.43 10.28
N ILE A 61 -0.21 -2.12 9.15
CA ILE A 61 0.33 -1.72 7.85
C ILE A 61 -0.82 -1.76 6.85
N HIS A 62 -1.01 -0.69 6.08
CA HIS A 62 -2.10 -0.58 5.11
C HIS A 62 -1.56 -0.26 3.72
N ASP A 63 -1.75 -1.20 2.80
CA ASP A 63 -1.52 -1.02 1.37
C ASP A 63 -2.87 -0.75 0.69
N ARG A 64 -2.91 0.25 -0.21
CA ARG A 64 -4.08 0.49 -1.05
C ARG A 64 -3.70 0.70 -2.52
N ALA A 65 -4.35 -0.08 -3.38
CA ALA A 65 -4.28 0.03 -4.83
C ALA A 65 -2.88 -0.21 -5.43
N LEU A 66 -2.01 -0.98 -4.78
CA LEU A 66 -0.65 -1.24 -5.25
C LEU A 66 -0.49 -2.51 -6.11
N ALA A 67 -1.59 -3.16 -6.48
CA ALA A 67 -1.61 -4.43 -7.22
C ALA A 67 -0.72 -4.48 -8.48
N THR A 68 -0.45 -3.33 -9.11
CA THR A 68 0.41 -3.20 -10.31
C THR A 68 1.61 -2.27 -10.10
N CYS A 69 1.90 -1.89 -8.86
CA CYS A 69 2.92 -0.88 -8.55
C CYS A 69 4.32 -1.48 -8.33
N PHE A 70 4.40 -2.77 -8.01
CA PHE A 70 5.66 -3.47 -7.76
C PHE A 70 6.02 -4.40 -8.92
N LYS A 71 7.32 -4.60 -9.13
CA LYS A 71 7.83 -5.63 -10.05
C LYS A 71 7.62 -7.02 -9.44
N ASP A 72 7.82 -7.13 -8.14
CA ASP A 72 7.54 -8.33 -7.35
C ASP A 72 6.93 -7.94 -6.00
N HIS A 73 5.73 -8.46 -5.72
CA HIS A 73 5.03 -8.20 -4.46
C HIS A 73 5.61 -9.00 -3.30
N ALA A 74 6.27 -10.14 -3.57
CA ALA A 74 6.71 -11.05 -2.51
C ALA A 74 7.75 -10.42 -1.57
N PRO A 75 8.79 -9.70 -2.03
CA PRO A 75 9.71 -8.99 -1.16
C PRO A 75 9.02 -7.92 -0.32
N VAL A 76 8.11 -7.15 -0.91
CA VAL A 76 7.35 -6.10 -0.20
C VAL A 76 6.50 -6.70 0.91
N PHE A 77 5.81 -7.80 0.64
CA PHE A 77 4.99 -8.48 1.65
C PHE A 77 5.85 -9.13 2.74
N GLN A 78 7.04 -9.62 2.40
CA GLN A 78 7.99 -10.11 3.39
C GLN A 78 8.52 -8.98 4.28
N SER A 79 8.85 -7.82 3.71
CA SER A 79 9.22 -6.61 4.46
C SER A 79 8.09 -6.16 5.38
N ALA A 80 6.85 -6.11 4.89
CA ALA A 80 5.67 -5.80 5.69
C ALA A 80 5.49 -6.78 6.85
N PHE A 81 5.61 -8.08 6.59
CA PHE A 81 5.51 -9.11 7.63
C PHE A 81 6.62 -8.97 8.69
N ASN A 82 7.86 -8.71 8.28
CA ASN A 82 8.99 -8.54 9.20
C ASN A 82 8.89 -7.24 10.02
N ALA A 83 8.31 -6.19 9.45
CA ALA A 83 8.09 -4.91 10.10
C ALA A 83 6.88 -4.93 11.06
N LEU A 84 6.05 -5.98 11.04
CA LEU A 84 4.94 -6.12 11.98
C LEU A 84 5.40 -6.67 13.33
N ARG A 85 4.79 -6.16 14.40
CA ARG A 85 4.85 -6.84 15.69
C ARG A 85 4.04 -8.14 15.64
N SER A 86 4.33 -9.08 16.54
CA SER A 86 3.47 -10.26 16.72
C SER A 86 2.03 -9.86 17.02
N GLY A 87 1.07 -10.41 16.25
CA GLY A 87 -0.35 -10.07 16.33
C GLY A 87 -0.76 -8.74 15.67
N GLY A 88 0.16 -8.07 14.96
CA GLY A 88 -0.17 -6.95 14.10
C GLY A 88 -0.89 -7.37 12.81
N TYR A 89 -1.41 -6.39 12.08
CA TYR A 89 -2.19 -6.62 10.86
C TYR A 89 -1.54 -5.97 9.64
N PHE A 90 -1.50 -6.71 8.54
CA PHE A 90 -1.25 -6.17 7.21
C PHE A 90 -2.56 -6.23 6.42
N GLU A 91 -3.11 -5.06 6.09
CA GLU A 91 -4.30 -4.91 5.25
C GLU A 91 -3.90 -4.50 3.84
N VAL A 92 -4.40 -5.23 2.84
CA VAL A 92 -4.22 -4.91 1.43
C VAL A 92 -5.58 -4.62 0.83
N GLN A 93 -5.81 -3.37 0.44
CA GLN A 93 -7.03 -2.91 -0.21
C GLN A 93 -6.76 -2.68 -1.70
N GLY A 94 -7.02 -3.67 -2.54
CA GLY A 94 -6.72 -3.57 -3.96
C GLY A 94 -7.64 -4.38 -4.87
N VAL A 95 -7.35 -4.29 -6.16
CA VAL A 95 -7.91 -5.18 -7.17
C VAL A 95 -7.07 -6.44 -7.26
N VAL A 96 -7.70 -7.59 -7.48
CA VAL A 96 -7.00 -8.83 -7.78
C VAL A 96 -6.86 -8.94 -9.29
N ILE A 97 -5.63 -9.10 -9.76
CA ILE A 97 -5.29 -9.25 -11.18
C ILE A 97 -4.80 -10.69 -11.42
N PRO A 98 -5.14 -11.31 -12.57
CA PRO A 98 -5.99 -10.77 -13.64
C PRO A 98 -7.46 -10.64 -13.21
N PHE A 99 -8.15 -9.66 -13.78
CA PHE A 99 -9.58 -9.46 -13.55
C PHE A 99 -10.36 -10.73 -13.95
N ARG A 100 -11.39 -11.04 -13.17
CA ARG A 100 -12.23 -12.23 -13.36
C ARG A 100 -13.67 -11.81 -13.60
N CYS A 101 -14.39 -12.64 -14.33
CA CYS A 101 -15.82 -12.49 -14.49
C CYS A 101 -16.54 -13.64 -13.78
N ILE A 102 -17.70 -13.35 -13.20
CA ILE A 102 -18.53 -14.35 -12.50
C ILE A 102 -19.20 -15.28 -13.53
N ASP A 103 -19.38 -14.80 -14.75
CA ASP A 103 -19.92 -15.54 -15.88
C ASP A 103 -18.95 -15.57 -17.08
N ASP A 104 -19.44 -16.03 -18.22
CA ASP A 104 -18.68 -16.17 -19.46
C ASP A 104 -18.63 -14.89 -20.31
N SER A 105 -19.13 -13.75 -19.81
CA SER A 105 -19.24 -12.51 -20.59
C SER A 105 -17.90 -11.92 -21.04
N MET A 106 -16.79 -12.32 -20.40
CA MET A 106 -15.44 -11.91 -20.78
C MET A 106 -14.87 -12.73 -21.96
N LYS A 107 -15.39 -13.93 -22.25
CA LYS A 107 -14.82 -14.83 -23.26
C LYS A 107 -14.89 -14.22 -24.67
N GLY A 108 -13.77 -14.27 -25.39
CA GLY A 108 -13.63 -13.75 -26.75
C GLY A 108 -13.55 -12.23 -26.86
N THR A 109 -13.61 -11.50 -25.74
CA THR A 109 -13.52 -10.04 -25.75
C THR A 109 -12.09 -9.57 -25.98
N ALA A 110 -11.94 -8.32 -26.48
CA ALA A 110 -10.63 -7.67 -26.54
C ALA A 110 -10.00 -7.53 -25.15
N PHE A 111 -10.81 -7.43 -24.10
CA PHE A 111 -10.35 -7.33 -22.72
C PHE A 111 -9.71 -8.63 -22.22
N GLU A 112 -10.31 -9.80 -22.48
CA GLU A 112 -9.68 -11.11 -22.19
C GLU A 112 -8.32 -11.25 -22.87
N ARG A 113 -8.24 -10.85 -24.14
CA ARG A 113 -6.97 -10.87 -24.89
C ARG A 113 -5.94 -9.94 -24.25
N TRP A 114 -6.34 -8.73 -23.86
CA TRP A 114 -5.46 -7.75 -23.22
C TRP A 114 -4.93 -8.26 -21.87
N LEU A 115 -5.76 -8.91 -21.05
CA LEU A 115 -5.32 -9.53 -19.78
C LEU A 115 -4.24 -10.59 -19.99
N GLY A 116 -4.30 -11.36 -21.09
CA GLY A 116 -3.27 -12.34 -21.43
C GLY A 116 -1.93 -11.74 -21.84
N LEU A 117 -1.89 -10.44 -22.17
CA LEU A 117 -0.67 -9.70 -22.54
C LEU A 117 -0.06 -8.98 -21.33
N ALA A 118 -0.87 -8.63 -20.33
CA ALA A 118 -0.40 -8.07 -19.06
C ALA A 118 0.20 -9.20 -18.20
N LYS A 119 1.49 -9.48 -18.41
CA LYS A 119 2.31 -10.37 -17.58
C LYS A 119 3.33 -9.55 -16.80
#